data_AF-A0A420WMD8-F1
#
_entry.id   AF-A0A420WMD8-F1
#
_cell.length_a   1.000
_cell.length_b   1.000
_cell.length_c   1.000
_cell.angle_alpha   90.00
_cell.angle_beta   90.00
_cell.angle_gamma   90.00
#
_symmetry.space_group_name_H-M   'P 1'
#
loop_
_entity.id
_entity.type
_entity.pdbx_description
1 polymer ?
#
loop_
_entity_poly.entity_id
_entity_poly.type
_entity_poly.pdbx_seq_one_letter_code
_entity_poly.pdbx_strand_id
1 'polypeptide(L)'
;MSNLKATLSALMKVVKAENTELRSGVYTTMKDTLSAKSNLMKQLEAGLQSEVGAQDKPALAEDLKRLESILKENDYLMKSAINSVRLAYKQLSVIRNTEKKVGAYNRFGKTLYMEDQHGLRNKLV
;
A
#
# COMPACT_ATOMS: atom_id res chain seq x y z
N MET A 1 -0.92 28.81 -19.75
CA MET A 1 -2.17 28.11 -20.16
C MET A 1 -2.01 26.65 -20.65
N SER A 2 -1.07 26.27 -21.54
CA SER A 2 -0.92 24.83 -21.95
C SER A 2 -0.32 23.95 -20.86
N ASN A 3 0.49 24.54 -19.98
CA ASN A 3 1.28 23.81 -18.99
C ASN A 3 0.41 23.19 -17.89
N LEU A 4 -0.65 23.89 -17.46
CA LEU A 4 -1.52 23.41 -16.37
C LEU A 4 -2.44 22.26 -16.79
N LYS A 5 -3.00 22.32 -18.00
CA LYS A 5 -3.75 21.18 -18.56
C LYS A 5 -2.83 19.98 -18.81
N ALA A 6 -1.59 20.22 -19.24
CA ALA A 6 -0.61 19.16 -19.43
C ALA A 6 -0.20 18.49 -18.11
N THR A 7 0.02 19.25 -17.03
CA THR A 7 0.31 18.68 -15.70
C THR A 7 -0.87 17.90 -15.14
N LEU A 8 -2.10 18.39 -15.32
CA LEU A 8 -3.31 17.71 -14.88
C LEU A 8 -3.53 16.39 -15.64
N SER A 9 -3.31 16.39 -16.96
CA SER A 9 -3.34 15.17 -17.78
C SER A 9 -2.24 14.17 -17.39
N ALA A 10 -1.03 14.66 -17.14
CA ALA A 10 0.08 13.82 -16.65
C ALA A 10 -0.24 13.20 -15.29
N LEU A 11 -0.82 13.97 -14.37
CA LEU A 11 -1.22 13.49 -13.05
C LEU A 11 -2.30 12.41 -13.17
N MET A 12 -3.32 12.61 -14.01
CA MET A 12 -4.33 11.58 -14.27
C MET A 12 -3.71 10.29 -14.82
N LYS A 13 -2.72 10.37 -15.72
CA LYS A 13 -2.01 9.18 -16.23
C LYS A 13 -1.26 8.44 -15.13
N VAL A 14 -0.54 9.17 -14.26
CA VAL A 14 0.18 8.57 -13.13
C VAL A 14 -0.78 7.87 -12.18
N VAL A 15 -1.89 8.50 -11.79
CA VAL A 15 -2.87 7.87 -10.89
C VAL A 15 -3.57 6.67 -11.55
N LYS A 16 -3.82 6.71 -12.86
CA LYS A 16 -4.33 5.53 -13.58
C LYS A 16 -3.33 4.37 -13.60
N ALA A 17 -2.04 4.66 -13.80
CA ALA A 17 -0.99 3.65 -13.71
C ALA A 17 -0.91 3.04 -12.30
N GLU A 18 -0.99 3.88 -11.27
CA GLU A 18 -1.06 3.45 -9.87
C GLU A 18 -2.28 2.54 -9.61
N ASN A 19 -3.46 2.89 -10.16
CA ASN A 19 -4.65 2.03 -10.08
C ASN A 19 -4.45 0.68 -10.77
N THR A 20 -3.77 0.64 -11.92
CA THR A 20 -3.47 -0.63 -12.61
C THR A 20 -2.51 -1.50 -11.80
N GLU A 21 -1.50 -0.90 -11.18
CA GLU A 21 -0.56 -1.59 -10.30
C GLU A 21 -1.28 -2.17 -9.07
N LEU A 22 -2.09 -1.34 -8.40
CA LEU A 22 -2.91 -1.77 -7.25
C LEU A 22 -3.85 -2.93 -7.60
N ARG A 23 -4.46 -2.92 -8.80
CA ARG A 23 -5.32 -4.02 -9.27
C ARG A 23 -4.53 -5.29 -9.58
N SER A 24 -3.31 -5.17 -10.11
CA SER A 24 -2.45 -6.30 -10.42
C SER A 24 -1.78 -6.92 -9.18
N GLY A 25 -1.75 -6.20 -8.05
CA GLY A 25 -1.04 -6.61 -6.84
C GLY A 25 0.49 -6.49 -6.96
N VAL A 26 1.00 -5.91 -8.04
CA VAL A 26 2.43 -5.67 -8.26
C VAL A 26 2.78 -4.25 -7.79
N TYR A 27 3.61 -4.15 -6.75
CA TYR A 27 3.93 -2.87 -6.09
C TYR A 27 5.37 -2.39 -6.33
N THR A 28 6.08 -2.97 -7.29
CA THR A 28 7.52 -2.73 -7.52
C THR A 28 7.84 -1.29 -7.89
N THR A 29 6.94 -0.65 -8.64
CA THR A 29 7.08 0.71 -9.19
C THR A 29 6.29 1.75 -8.39
N MET A 30 5.61 1.34 -7.31
CA MET A 30 4.74 2.21 -6.50
C MET A 30 5.49 3.41 -5.89
N LYS A 31 6.77 3.22 -5.56
CA LYS A 31 7.62 4.29 -5.01
C LYS A 31 7.89 5.38 -6.05
N ASP A 32 8.13 4.97 -7.29
CA ASP A 32 8.41 5.89 -8.39
C ASP A 32 7.14 6.65 -8.80
N THR A 33 5.99 5.97 -8.87
CA THR A 33 4.69 6.59 -9.13
C THR A 33 4.30 7.58 -8.05
N LEU A 34 4.53 7.26 -6.76
CA LEU A 34 4.32 8.20 -5.65
C LEU A 34 5.17 9.46 -5.77
N SER A 35 6.45 9.32 -6.12
CA SER A 35 7.35 10.46 -6.30
C SER A 35 6.88 11.38 -7.44
N ALA A 36 6.47 10.78 -8.57
CA ALA A 36 5.96 11.50 -9.73
C ALA A 36 4.64 12.22 -9.40
N LYS A 37 3.72 11.55 -8.69
CA LYS A 37 2.44 12.11 -8.22
C LYS A 37 2.66 13.31 -7.30
N SER A 38 3.57 13.20 -6.33
CA SER A 38 3.89 14.31 -5.41
C SER A 38 4.45 15.52 -6.17
N ASN A 39 5.33 15.31 -7.14
CA ASN A 39 5.90 16.41 -7.94
C ASN A 39 4.84 17.08 -8.81
N LEU A 40 3.98 16.31 -9.47
CA LEU A 40 2.90 16.82 -10.30
C LEU A 40 1.83 17.56 -9.49
N MET A 41 1.53 17.11 -8.26
CA MET A 41 0.63 17.82 -7.34
C MET A 41 1.18 19.19 -6.95
N LYS A 42 2.48 19.29 -6.65
CA LYS A 42 3.13 20.58 -6.34
C LYS A 42 3.10 21.53 -7.55
N GLN A 43 3.35 21.01 -8.75
CA GLN A 43 3.28 21.79 -9.98
C GLN A 43 1.85 22.25 -10.29
N LEU A 44 0.85 21.41 -10.01
CA LEU A 44 -0.56 21.76 -10.16
C LEU A 44 -0.97 22.86 -9.17
N GLU A 45 -0.56 22.75 -7.90
CA GLU A 45 -0.85 23.75 -6.86
C GLU A 45 -0.21 25.11 -7.19
N ALA A 46 1.06 25.11 -7.59
CA ALA A 46 1.74 26.33 -8.03
C ALA A 46 1.08 26.95 -9.27
N GLY A 47 0.66 26.14 -10.23
CA GLY A 47 -0.05 26.59 -11.43
C GLY A 47 -1.43 27.18 -11.13
N LEU A 48 -2.18 26.58 -10.19
CA LEU A 48 -3.49 27.07 -9.76
C LEU A 48 -3.41 28.42 -9.04
N GLN A 49 -2.30 28.68 -8.33
CA GLN A 49 -2.06 29.96 -7.67
C GLN A 49 -1.66 31.07 -8.65
N SER A 50 -1.08 30.73 -9.81
CA SER A 50 -0.44 31.70 -10.71
C SER A 50 -1.21 32.00 -12.01
N GLU A 51 -2.06 31.10 -12.52
CA GLU A 51 -2.59 31.20 -13.90
C GLU A 51 -4.12 31.09 -14.07
N VAL A 52 -4.96 31.23 -13.04
CA VAL A 52 -6.41 31.04 -13.23
C VAL A 52 -7.11 32.31 -13.75
N GLY A 53 -7.08 32.48 -15.06
CA GLY A 53 -7.97 33.41 -15.77
C GLY A 53 -9.44 33.00 -15.69
N ALA A 54 -10.37 33.97 -15.66
CA ALA A 54 -11.81 33.71 -15.46
C ALA A 54 -12.45 32.82 -16.54
N GLN A 55 -11.89 32.78 -17.77
CA GLN A 55 -12.43 32.01 -18.89
C GLN A 55 -12.09 30.51 -18.86
N ASP A 56 -11.01 30.10 -18.18
CA ASP A 56 -10.58 28.69 -18.14
C ASP A 56 -11.19 27.88 -16.99
N LYS A 57 -11.77 28.56 -15.99
CA LYS A 57 -12.37 27.97 -14.79
C LYS A 57 -13.35 26.80 -15.06
N PRO A 58 -14.28 26.86 -16.03
CA PRO A 58 -15.25 25.76 -16.22
C PRO A 58 -14.60 24.48 -16.77
N ALA A 59 -13.69 24.57 -17.75
CA ALA A 59 -13.00 23.40 -18.29
C ALA A 59 -12.06 22.76 -17.25
N LEU A 60 -11.37 23.60 -16.47
CA LEU A 60 -10.50 23.15 -15.39
C LEU A 60 -11.29 22.48 -14.26
N ALA A 61 -12.50 22.96 -13.95
CA ALA A 61 -13.36 22.36 -12.94
C ALA A 61 -13.82 20.94 -13.35
N GLU A 62 -14.10 20.70 -14.63
CA GLU A 62 -14.46 19.36 -15.11
C GLU A 62 -13.28 18.39 -14.99
N ASP A 63 -12.09 18.82 -15.38
CA ASP A 63 -10.88 18.00 -15.27
C ASP A 63 -10.51 17.72 -13.80
N LEU A 64 -10.67 18.68 -12.89
CA LEU A 64 -10.47 18.46 -11.46
C LEU A 64 -11.49 17.47 -10.87
N LYS A 65 -12.76 17.51 -11.30
CA LYS A 65 -13.77 16.51 -10.88
C LYS A 65 -13.41 15.11 -11.37
N ARG A 66 -12.91 14.98 -12.60
CA ARG A 66 -12.44 13.70 -13.14
C ARG A 66 -11.24 13.18 -12.33
N LEU A 67 -10.30 14.05 -11.99
CA LEU A 67 -9.15 13.70 -11.14
C LEU A 67 -9.59 13.23 -9.75
N GLU A 68 -10.54 13.93 -9.13
CA GLU A 68 -11.12 13.56 -7.83
C GLU A 68 -11.74 12.15 -7.88
N SER A 69 -12.48 11.83 -8.95
CA SER A 69 -13.07 10.49 -9.13
C SER A 69 -12.01 9.40 -9.21
N ILE A 70 -10.92 9.64 -9.95
CA ILE A 70 -9.83 8.67 -10.11
C ILE A 70 -9.07 8.49 -8.77
N LEU A 71 -8.90 9.57 -8.00
CA LEU A 71 -8.28 9.53 -6.67
C LEU A 71 -9.16 8.78 -5.64
N LYS A 72 -10.49 8.91 -5.72
CA LYS A 72 -11.41 8.12 -4.88
C LYS A 72 -11.29 6.62 -5.17
N GLU A 73 -11.18 6.25 -6.43
CA GLU A 73 -10.93 4.86 -6.82
C GLU A 73 -9.58 4.38 -6.27
N ASN A 74 -8.54 5.21 -6.38
CA ASN A 74 -7.21 4.91 -5.86
C ASN A 74 -7.22 4.66 -4.34
N ASP A 75 -7.92 5.49 -3.57
CA ASP A 75 -8.09 5.31 -2.12
C ASP A 75 -8.80 3.99 -1.77
N TYR A 76 -9.86 3.65 -2.50
CA TYR A 76 -10.54 2.37 -2.33
C TYR A 76 -9.61 1.18 -2.60
N LEU A 77 -8.85 1.22 -3.69
CA LEU A 77 -7.89 0.19 -4.06
C LEU A 77 -6.77 0.06 -3.01
N MET A 78 -6.25 1.16 -2.48
CA MET A 78 -5.25 1.13 -1.40
C MET A 78 -5.80 0.49 -0.13
N LYS A 79 -7.04 0.82 0.28
CA LYS A 79 -7.69 0.19 1.44
C LYS A 79 -7.85 -1.32 1.24
N SER A 80 -8.24 -1.74 0.03
CA SER A 80 -8.32 -3.15 -0.33
C SER A 80 -6.94 -3.84 -0.24
N ALA A 81 -5.90 -3.22 -0.81
CA ALA A 81 -4.52 -3.72 -0.76
C ALA A 81 -4.04 -3.88 0.69
N ILE A 82 -4.26 -2.89 1.56
CA ILE A 82 -3.90 -2.96 3.00
C ILE A 82 -4.59 -4.15 3.69
N ASN A 83 -5.87 -4.36 3.42
CA ASN A 83 -6.61 -5.49 3.98
C ASN A 83 -6.07 -6.84 3.49
N SER A 84 -5.70 -6.94 2.21
CA SER A 84 -5.10 -8.16 1.64
C SER A 84 -3.75 -8.49 2.29
N VAL A 85 -2.90 -7.48 2.49
CA VAL A 85 -1.60 -7.63 3.16
C VAL A 85 -1.79 -8.04 4.62
N ARG A 86 -2.73 -7.42 5.34
CA ARG A 86 -3.06 -7.79 6.72
C ARG A 86 -3.51 -9.25 6.83
N LEU A 87 -4.31 -9.72 5.87
CA LEU A 87 -4.76 -11.11 5.81
C LEU A 87 -3.59 -12.07 5.57
N ALA A 88 -2.70 -11.75 4.63
CA ALA A 88 -1.49 -12.52 4.36
C ALA A 88 -0.58 -12.63 5.60
N TYR A 89 -0.37 -11.52 6.33
CA TYR A 89 0.38 -11.54 7.59
C TYR A 89 -0.29 -12.42 8.65
N LYS A 90 -1.62 -12.39 8.75
CA LYS A 90 -2.36 -13.27 9.66
C LYS A 90 -2.16 -14.74 9.30
N GLN A 91 -2.21 -15.09 8.02
CA GLN A 91 -1.96 -16.46 7.55
C GLN A 91 -0.52 -16.90 7.83
N LEU A 92 0.48 -16.06 7.58
CA LEU A 92 1.87 -16.33 7.92
C LEU A 92 2.07 -16.57 9.42
N SER A 93 1.38 -15.80 10.27
CA SER A 93 1.40 -16.00 11.73
C SER A 93 0.80 -17.35 12.14
N VAL A 94 -0.31 -17.74 11.51
CA VAL A 94 -0.92 -19.06 11.73
C VAL A 94 0.03 -20.17 11.32
N ILE A 95 0.62 -20.11 10.12
CA ILE A 95 1.59 -21.09 9.62
C ILE A 95 2.77 -21.21 10.59
N ARG A 96 3.37 -20.09 10.99
CA ARG A 96 4.47 -20.07 11.96
C ARG A 96 4.09 -20.71 13.29
N ASN A 97 2.86 -20.47 13.78
CA ASN A 97 2.39 -21.06 15.03
C ASN A 97 2.08 -22.55 14.87
N THR A 98 1.58 -23.00 13.72
CA THR A 98 1.41 -24.43 13.44
C THR A 98 2.75 -25.14 13.31
N GLU A 99 3.75 -24.56 12.64
CA GLU A 99 5.10 -25.12 12.54
C GLU A 99 5.79 -25.21 13.91
N LYS A 100 5.67 -24.17 14.74
CA LYS A 100 6.15 -24.19 16.13
C LYS A 100 5.50 -25.31 16.94
N LYS A 101 4.20 -25.54 16.76
CA LYS A 101 3.51 -26.65 17.41
C LYS A 101 4.05 -27.98 16.89
N VAL A 102 4.15 -28.18 15.57
CA VAL A 102 4.66 -29.43 14.96
C VAL A 102 6.10 -29.75 15.41
N GLY A 103 6.97 -28.74 15.52
CA GLY A 103 8.33 -28.90 16.06
C GLY A 103 8.39 -29.23 17.55
N ALA A 104 7.28 -29.06 18.28
CA ALA A 104 7.14 -29.42 19.68
C ALA A 104 6.48 -30.80 19.88
N TYR A 105 6.36 -31.65 18.86
CA TYR A 105 5.90 -33.03 19.04
C TYR A 105 7.07 -34.02 18.90
N ASN A 106 7.11 -35.06 19.73
CA ASN A 106 8.06 -36.16 19.54
C ASN A 106 7.63 -37.06 18.35
N ARG A 107 8.46 -38.05 17.97
CA ARG A 107 8.18 -39.03 16.88
C ARG A 107 6.87 -39.83 17.01
N PHE A 108 6.19 -39.75 18.16
CA PHE A 108 4.91 -40.40 18.50
C PHE A 108 3.74 -39.41 18.60
N GLY A 109 3.91 -38.13 18.21
CA GLY A 109 2.81 -37.15 18.13
C GLY A 109 2.33 -36.60 19.48
N LYS A 110 3.11 -36.74 20.56
CA LYS A 110 2.82 -36.13 21.87
C LYS A 110 3.51 -34.78 22.02
N THR A 111 2.79 -33.77 22.53
CA THR A 111 3.30 -32.43 22.83
C THR A 111 4.42 -32.52 23.86
N LEU A 112 5.62 -32.05 23.52
CA LEU A 112 6.73 -31.79 24.42
C LEU A 112 6.42 -30.53 25.21
N TYR A 113 5.70 -30.68 26.31
CA TYR A 113 5.72 -29.67 27.37
C TYR A 113 7.08 -29.76 28.05
N MET A 114 7.97 -28.80 27.78
CA MET A 114 9.20 -28.63 28.55
C MET A 114 8.84 -28.05 29.92
N GLU A 115 8.34 -28.86 30.85
CA GLU A 115 8.12 -28.46 32.24
C GLU A 115 9.31 -28.73 33.19
N ASP A 116 10.39 -29.37 32.73
CA ASP A 116 11.48 -29.79 33.65
C ASP A 116 12.85 -29.14 33.39
N GLN A 117 12.92 -27.80 33.39
CA GLN A 117 14.21 -27.08 33.45
C GLN A 117 14.65 -26.65 34.86
N HIS A 118 14.02 -27.16 35.92
CA HIS A 118 14.47 -26.89 37.30
C HIS A 118 15.27 -28.03 37.97
N GLY A 119 15.35 -29.23 37.37
CA GLY A 119 15.97 -30.40 38.01
C GLY A 119 17.49 -30.61 37.78
N LEU A 120 18.09 -29.97 36.78
CA LEU A 120 19.47 -30.32 36.34
C LEU A 120 20.59 -29.49 36.98
N ARG A 121 20.30 -28.64 37.98
CA ARG A 121 21.33 -27.82 38.64
C ARG A 121 21.98 -28.42 39.90
N ASN A 122 21.46 -29.50 40.47
CA ASN A 122 21.89 -29.98 41.80
C ASN A 122 22.53 -31.38 41.86
N LYS A 123 23.15 -31.87 40.78
CA LYS A 123 24.03 -33.07 40.87
C LYS A 123 25.31 -32.90 40.05
N LEU A 124 26.12 -31.93 40.46
CA LEU A 124 27.56 -31.87 40.17
C LEU A 124 28.27 -31.24 41.37
N VAL A 125 28.20 -31.92 42.53
CA VAL A 125 29.25 -31.99 43.57
C VAL A 125 29.12 -33.35 44.24
#